data_AF-A0A0S9KDD1-F1
#
_entry.id   AF-A0A0S9KDD1-F1
#
_cell.length_a   1.000
_cell.length_b   1.000
_cell.length_c   1.000
_cell.angle_alpha   90.00
_cell.angle_beta   90.00
_cell.angle_gamma   90.00
#
_symmetry.space_group_name_H-M   'P 1'
#
loop_
_entity.id
_entity.type
_entity.pdbx_description
1 polymer ?
#
loop_
_entity_poly.entity_id
_entity_poly.type
_entity_poly.pdbx_seq_one_letter_code
_entity_poly.pdbx_strand_id
1 'polypeptide(L)'
;MTATTAEPTLSTAAARDLKVREAFLDDTKNHRLTIVRDDGVYRHLYYGAPGTGWGSFNVITTPGALTVYGDTGTYVFERLDDMFEFFRGKRGINPHYWGEKMTASSDFKEHSVDAVMEFLDDTVTDWLDENADADDAWKQDLQDAVAQELACYADDDSELRRAIDQFQFGDCRFYDVWENDFTVYTHRFLWALWGIVTVIAQYDEQKAGS
;
A
#
# COMPACT_ATOMS: atom_id res chain seq x y z
N MET A 1 -39.12 -9.84 11.75
CA MET A 1 -37.73 -10.32 11.65
C MET A 1 -37.05 -9.50 10.58
N THR A 2 -36.31 -8.47 11.00
CA THR A 2 -35.49 -7.64 10.11
C THR A 2 -34.24 -8.44 9.75
N ALA A 3 -34.05 -8.72 8.46
CA ALA A 3 -32.82 -9.30 7.96
C ALA A 3 -31.69 -8.28 8.16
N THR A 4 -30.74 -8.60 9.04
CA THR A 4 -29.45 -7.91 9.13
C THR A 4 -28.66 -8.31 7.89
N THR A 5 -28.64 -7.43 6.89
CA THR A 5 -27.70 -7.52 5.78
C THR A 5 -26.32 -7.29 6.35
N ALA A 6 -25.49 -8.34 6.44
CA ALA A 6 -24.08 -8.19 6.76
C ALA A 6 -23.43 -7.30 5.69
N GLU A 7 -22.81 -6.21 6.10
CA GLU A 7 -22.04 -5.37 5.18
C GLU A 7 -20.86 -6.19 4.63
N PRO A 8 -20.55 -6.09 3.33
CA PRO A 8 -19.42 -6.80 2.76
C PRO A 8 -18.14 -6.25 3.39
N THR A 9 -17.44 -7.10 4.14
CA THR A 9 -16.13 -6.81 4.69
C THR A 9 -15.18 -6.53 3.51
N LEU A 10 -14.71 -5.29 3.39
CA LEU A 10 -13.67 -4.93 2.42
C LEU A 10 -12.42 -5.76 2.71
N SER A 11 -11.75 -6.25 1.67
CA SER A 11 -10.44 -6.89 1.89
C SER A 11 -9.48 -5.92 2.57
N THR A 12 -8.56 -6.45 3.38
CA THR A 12 -7.61 -5.69 4.20
C THR A 12 -6.82 -4.67 3.37
N ALA A 13 -6.50 -5.02 2.12
CA ALA A 13 -5.87 -4.13 1.15
C ALA A 13 -6.76 -2.96 0.68
N ALA A 14 -8.04 -3.22 0.36
CA ALA A 14 -8.98 -2.16 -0.04
C ALA A 14 -9.33 -1.22 1.13
N ALA A 15 -9.41 -1.77 2.34
CA ALA A 15 -9.58 -0.98 3.55
C ALA A 15 -8.36 -0.08 3.83
N ARG A 16 -7.13 -0.57 3.58
CA ARG A 16 -5.90 0.22 3.70
C ARG A 16 -5.86 1.37 2.70
N ASP A 17 -6.17 1.13 1.42
CA ASP A 17 -6.22 2.18 0.40
C ASP A 17 -7.18 3.31 0.81
N LEU A 18 -8.40 2.98 1.23
CA LEU A 18 -9.38 3.98 1.66
C LEU A 18 -8.86 4.84 2.82
N LYS A 19 -8.25 4.22 3.84
CA LYS A 19 -7.64 4.95 4.97
C LYS A 19 -6.52 5.89 4.53
N VAL A 20 -5.64 5.43 3.63
CA VAL A 20 -4.55 6.27 3.11
C VAL A 20 -5.10 7.42 2.28
N ARG A 21 -6.16 7.19 1.49
CA ARG A 21 -6.84 8.24 0.73
C ARG A 21 -7.40 9.32 1.67
N GLU A 22 -8.07 8.92 2.74
CA GLU A 22 -8.62 9.86 3.72
C GLU A 22 -7.53 10.67 4.41
N ALA A 23 -6.44 10.01 4.82
CA ALA A 23 -5.26 10.68 5.36
C ALA A 23 -4.65 11.67 4.36
N PHE A 24 -4.44 11.26 3.11
CA PHE A 24 -3.95 12.14 2.04
C PHE A 24 -4.82 13.39 1.90
N LEU A 25 -6.14 13.24 1.84
CA LEU A 25 -7.05 14.38 1.69
C LEU A 25 -6.98 15.35 2.87
N ASP A 26 -6.83 14.85 4.10
CA ASP A 26 -6.66 15.72 5.27
C ASP A 26 -5.29 16.40 5.31
N ASP A 27 -4.22 15.64 5.03
CA ASP A 27 -2.84 16.11 4.97
C ASP A 27 -2.67 17.22 3.94
N THR A 28 -3.32 17.09 2.78
CA THR A 28 -3.14 17.98 1.64
C THR A 28 -4.22 19.05 1.49
N LYS A 29 -5.14 19.21 2.46
CA LYS A 29 -6.27 20.16 2.36
C LYS A 29 -5.86 21.62 2.12
N ASN A 30 -4.65 21.98 2.53
CA ASN A 30 -4.08 23.32 2.37
C ASN A 30 -2.99 23.40 1.28
N HIS A 31 -2.65 22.28 0.64
CA HIS A 31 -1.65 22.24 -0.41
C HIS A 31 -2.16 22.89 -1.69
N ARG A 32 -1.23 23.47 -2.44
CA ARG A 32 -1.49 24.12 -3.71
C ARG A 32 -0.55 23.57 -4.77
N LEU A 33 -1.09 23.37 -5.96
CA LEU A 33 -0.32 23.06 -7.14
C LEU A 33 0.36 24.33 -7.69
N THR A 34 1.68 24.25 -7.83
CA THR A 34 2.51 25.21 -8.55
C THR A 34 3.08 24.54 -9.79
N ILE A 35 2.81 25.09 -10.97
CA ILE A 35 3.46 24.69 -12.22
C ILE A 35 4.80 25.42 -12.30
N VAL A 36 5.89 24.71 -12.00
CA VAL A 36 7.26 25.27 -12.03
C VAL A 36 7.75 25.39 -13.48
N ARG A 37 7.47 24.37 -14.30
CA ARG A 37 7.74 24.36 -15.74
C ARG A 37 6.70 23.52 -16.48
N ASP A 38 6.29 23.99 -17.65
CA ASP A 38 5.36 23.29 -18.55
C ASP A 38 5.79 23.52 -20.00
N ASP A 39 6.35 22.49 -20.62
CA ASP A 39 6.94 22.50 -21.96
C ASP A 39 6.55 21.22 -22.71
N GLY A 40 5.24 21.05 -22.92
CA GLY A 40 4.67 19.84 -23.51
C GLY A 40 4.80 18.65 -22.56
N VAL A 41 5.47 17.59 -22.99
CA VAL A 41 5.70 16.38 -22.18
C VAL A 41 6.75 16.58 -21.08
N TYR A 42 7.51 17.69 -21.14
CA TYR A 42 8.44 18.09 -20.08
C TYR A 42 7.73 18.99 -19.07
N ARG A 43 7.41 18.44 -17.90
CA ARG A 43 6.71 19.18 -16.84
C ARG A 43 7.46 19.07 -15.53
N HIS A 44 7.40 20.12 -14.73
CA HIS A 44 7.80 20.12 -13.32
C HIS A 44 6.70 20.79 -12.53
N LEU A 45 6.05 20.02 -11.68
CA LEU A 45 4.99 20.44 -10.77
C LEU A 45 5.48 20.31 -9.34
N TYR A 46 5.14 21.27 -8.50
CA TYR A 46 5.33 21.22 -7.06
C TYR A 46 3.97 21.28 -6.37
N TYR A 47 3.73 20.38 -5.43
CA TYR A 47 2.51 20.34 -4.63
C TYR A 47 2.88 20.48 -3.15
N GLY A 48 2.44 21.57 -2.52
CA GLY A 48 2.88 21.93 -1.18
C GLY A 48 1.99 22.99 -0.53
N ALA A 49 1.97 23.06 0.79
CA ALA A 49 1.28 24.12 1.52
C ALA A 49 2.19 25.35 1.72
N PRO A 50 1.65 26.58 1.68
CA PRO A 50 2.44 27.78 1.97
C PRO A 50 2.99 27.77 3.41
N GLY A 51 4.26 28.08 3.58
CA GLY A 51 4.88 28.25 4.91
C GLY A 51 5.30 26.95 5.62
N THR A 52 5.10 25.77 5.00
CA THR A 52 5.58 24.49 5.50
C THR A 52 6.01 23.58 4.34
N GLY A 53 7.06 22.78 4.55
CA GLY A 53 7.47 21.74 3.59
C GLY A 53 6.78 20.40 3.83
N TRP A 54 6.03 20.25 4.93
CA TRP A 54 5.50 18.97 5.38
C TRP A 54 4.54 18.36 4.35
N GLY A 55 4.84 17.13 3.94
CA GLY A 55 4.03 16.40 2.96
C GLY A 55 4.07 17.03 1.57
N SER A 56 5.07 17.86 1.28
CA SER A 56 5.26 18.41 -0.07
C SER A 56 5.97 17.42 -0.97
N PHE A 57 5.65 17.47 -2.26
CA PHE A 57 6.30 16.65 -3.27
C PHE A 57 6.34 17.33 -4.63
N ASN A 58 7.19 16.80 -5.49
CA ASN A 58 7.35 17.22 -6.87
C ASN A 58 6.90 16.10 -7.80
N VAL A 59 6.35 16.48 -8.95
CA VAL A 59 6.10 15.58 -10.08
C VAL A 59 6.86 16.14 -11.29
N ILE A 60 7.79 15.35 -11.83
CA ILE A 60 8.54 15.68 -13.04
C ILE A 60 8.19 14.67 -14.12
N THR A 61 7.96 15.14 -15.34
CA THR A 61 7.78 14.28 -16.51
C THR A 61 8.82 14.59 -17.58
N THR A 62 9.24 13.54 -18.27
CA THR A 62 9.99 13.55 -19.53
C THR A 62 9.29 12.57 -20.50
N PRO A 63 9.63 12.56 -21.81
CA PRO A 63 9.14 11.53 -22.70
C PRO A 63 9.34 10.13 -22.10
N GLY A 64 8.25 9.38 -21.91
CA GLY A 64 8.29 8.01 -21.41
C GLY A 64 8.32 7.84 -19.89
N ALA A 65 8.56 8.90 -19.10
CA ALA A 65 8.82 8.76 -17.66
C ALA A 65 8.12 9.82 -16.78
N LEU A 66 7.68 9.39 -15.59
CA LEU A 66 7.17 10.25 -14.53
C LEU A 66 7.90 9.93 -13.23
N THR A 67 8.49 10.95 -12.62
CA THR A 67 9.14 10.87 -11.31
C THR A 67 8.34 11.67 -10.30
N VAL A 68 7.98 11.04 -9.19
CA VAL A 68 7.49 11.72 -7.99
C VAL A 68 8.57 11.65 -6.91
N TYR A 69 8.87 12.76 -6.25
CA TYR A 69 9.83 12.80 -5.15
C TYR A 69 9.52 13.88 -4.11
N GLY A 70 9.85 13.63 -2.85
CA GLY A 70 9.65 14.56 -1.73
C GLY A 70 9.56 13.81 -0.40
N ASP A 71 8.73 14.33 0.51
CA ASP A 71 8.46 13.69 1.82
C ASP A 71 7.74 12.33 1.69
N THR A 72 7.19 12.06 0.52
CA THR A 72 6.42 10.86 0.19
C THR A 72 7.30 9.69 -0.23
N GLY A 73 8.62 9.85 -0.32
CA GLY A 73 9.53 8.92 -0.97
C GLY A 73 9.81 9.32 -2.42
N THR A 74 10.52 8.46 -3.16
CA THR A 74 10.82 8.68 -4.59
C THR A 74 10.35 7.48 -5.40
N TYR A 75 9.54 7.73 -6.43
CA TYR A 75 9.01 6.69 -7.32
C TYR A 75 9.11 7.15 -8.77
N VAL A 76 9.61 6.28 -9.64
CA VAL A 76 9.77 6.51 -11.08
C VAL A 76 8.97 5.46 -11.84
N PHE A 77 8.10 5.93 -12.74
CA PHE A 77 7.26 5.09 -13.59
C PHE A 77 7.59 5.33 -15.06
N GLU A 78 7.59 4.26 -15.86
CA GLU A 78 7.81 4.34 -17.30
C GLU A 78 6.72 3.60 -18.10
N ARG A 79 6.10 4.28 -19.07
CA ARG A 79 5.07 3.64 -19.92
C ARG A 79 4.76 4.34 -21.25
N LEU A 80 4.20 5.53 -21.19
CA LEU A 80 3.71 6.30 -22.34
C LEU A 80 4.59 7.53 -22.57
N ASP A 81 4.65 8.04 -23.80
CA ASP A 81 5.40 9.25 -24.12
C ASP A 81 4.98 10.44 -23.24
N ASP A 82 3.66 10.69 -23.15
CA ASP A 82 3.08 11.55 -22.11
C ASP A 82 2.55 10.71 -20.95
N MET A 83 3.34 10.66 -19.86
CA MET A 83 2.95 9.91 -18.67
C MET A 83 1.72 10.47 -17.95
N PHE A 84 1.27 11.70 -18.21
CA PHE A 84 -0.01 12.15 -17.66
C PHE A 84 -1.15 11.32 -18.24
N GLU A 85 -1.11 10.92 -19.51
CA GLU A 85 -2.16 10.08 -20.11
C GLU A 85 -2.32 8.75 -19.38
N PHE A 86 -1.23 8.21 -18.81
CA PHE A 86 -1.25 6.95 -18.09
C PHE A 86 -2.08 7.05 -16.79
N PHE A 87 -1.98 8.17 -16.07
CA PHE A 87 -2.62 8.39 -14.77
C PHE A 87 -3.85 9.32 -14.82
N ARG A 88 -4.11 9.98 -15.94
CA ARG A 88 -5.21 10.96 -16.09
C ARG A 88 -6.58 10.29 -16.05
N GLY A 89 -7.55 11.01 -15.47
CA GLY A 89 -8.97 10.66 -15.48
C GLY A 89 -9.34 9.39 -14.70
N LYS A 90 -8.48 8.92 -13.79
CA LYS A 90 -8.73 7.72 -12.98
C LYS A 90 -9.61 8.09 -11.79
N ARG A 91 -10.59 7.22 -11.48
CA ARG A 91 -11.50 7.38 -10.33
C ARG A 91 -10.89 6.88 -9.01
N GLY A 92 -9.73 6.23 -9.07
CA GLY A 92 -8.98 5.71 -7.94
C GLY A 92 -7.60 5.24 -8.39
N ILE A 93 -6.82 4.70 -7.46
CA ILE A 93 -5.47 4.22 -7.74
C ILE A 93 -5.46 2.73 -8.11
N ASN A 94 -4.42 2.28 -8.82
CA ASN A 94 -4.18 0.86 -9.09
C ASN A 94 -2.76 0.47 -8.67
N PRO A 95 -2.52 0.26 -7.36
CA PRO A 95 -1.17 0.06 -6.83
C PRO A 95 -0.46 -1.15 -7.43
N HIS A 96 -1.20 -2.23 -7.67
CA HIS A 96 -0.67 -3.45 -8.26
C HIS A 96 -0.17 -3.22 -9.69
N TYR A 97 -1.05 -2.78 -10.60
CA TYR A 97 -0.66 -2.61 -11.99
C TYR A 97 0.34 -1.47 -12.18
N TRP A 98 0.23 -0.38 -11.42
CA TRP A 98 1.17 0.74 -11.53
C TRP A 98 2.53 0.42 -10.90
N GLY A 99 2.54 -0.35 -9.80
CA GLY A 99 3.76 -0.85 -9.19
C GLY A 99 4.59 -1.69 -10.17
N GLU A 100 3.95 -2.51 -11.01
CA GLU A 100 4.66 -3.25 -12.08
C GLU A 100 5.35 -2.34 -13.12
N LYS A 101 4.95 -1.07 -13.23
CA LYS A 101 5.53 -0.13 -14.19
C LYS A 101 6.55 0.81 -13.55
N MET A 102 6.91 0.57 -12.29
CA MET A 102 7.99 1.29 -11.65
C MET A 102 9.35 0.77 -12.13
N THR A 103 10.26 1.69 -12.38
CA THR A 103 11.67 1.38 -12.73
C THR A 103 12.63 1.73 -11.61
N ALA A 104 12.23 2.61 -10.69
CA ALA A 104 12.93 2.88 -9.45
C ALA A 104 11.93 3.31 -8.35
N SER A 105 12.18 2.88 -7.12
CA SER A 105 11.29 3.16 -5.99
C SER A 105 12.06 3.19 -4.68
N SER A 106 11.66 4.05 -3.75
CA SER A 106 11.77 3.77 -2.32
C SER A 106 10.95 2.52 -1.96
N ASP A 107 11.12 1.97 -0.77
CA ASP A 107 10.36 0.79 -0.33
C ASP A 107 8.84 1.04 -0.51
N PHE A 108 8.21 0.22 -1.35
CA PHE A 108 6.82 0.38 -1.77
C PHE A 108 5.92 -0.77 -1.29
N LYS A 109 6.54 -1.83 -0.78
CA LYS A 109 5.92 -2.95 -0.08
C LYS A 109 6.59 -3.11 1.28
N GLU A 110 5.83 -3.51 2.28
CA GLU A 110 6.29 -3.80 3.65
C GLU A 110 5.55 -5.04 4.17
N HIS A 111 6.12 -5.71 5.18
CA HIS A 111 5.46 -6.85 5.81
C HIS A 111 4.21 -6.40 6.56
N SER A 112 3.17 -7.22 6.47
CA SER A 112 1.94 -7.05 7.22
C SER A 112 1.80 -8.20 8.20
N VAL A 113 1.91 -7.88 9.48
CA VAL A 113 1.57 -8.82 10.55
C VAL A 113 0.13 -9.30 10.38
N ASP A 114 -0.80 -8.42 9.99
CA ASP A 114 -2.19 -8.82 9.71
C ASP A 114 -2.29 -9.88 8.60
N ALA A 115 -1.55 -9.74 7.50
CA ALA A 115 -1.52 -10.74 6.43
C ALA A 115 -0.92 -12.08 6.89
N VAL A 116 0.08 -12.03 7.78
CA VAL A 116 0.60 -13.24 8.43
C VAL A 116 -0.47 -13.85 9.34
N MET A 117 -1.15 -13.06 10.17
CA MET A 117 -2.20 -13.55 11.06
C MET A 117 -3.39 -14.16 10.30
N GLU A 118 -3.77 -13.61 9.15
CA GLU A 118 -4.79 -14.20 8.25
C GLU A 118 -4.35 -15.59 7.76
N PHE A 119 -3.10 -15.72 7.27
CA PHE A 119 -2.54 -17.01 6.86
C PHE A 119 -2.48 -18.03 8.00
N LEU A 120 -2.12 -17.57 9.20
CA LEU A 120 -2.11 -18.42 10.40
C LEU A 120 -3.52 -18.87 10.77
N ASP A 121 -4.52 -17.99 10.67
CA ASP A 121 -5.91 -18.32 11.01
C ASP A 121 -6.48 -19.40 10.09
N ASP A 122 -6.22 -19.30 8.78
CA ASP A 122 -6.60 -20.31 7.80
C ASP A 122 -5.93 -21.65 8.10
N THR A 123 -4.61 -21.65 8.30
CA THR A 123 -3.85 -22.88 8.59
C THR A 123 -4.27 -23.55 9.89
N VAL A 124 -4.55 -22.75 10.94
CA VAL A 124 -5.01 -23.25 12.23
C VAL A 124 -6.43 -23.81 12.12
N THR A 125 -7.30 -23.17 11.35
CA THR A 125 -8.67 -23.66 11.14
C THR A 125 -8.65 -25.02 10.43
N ASP A 126 -7.83 -25.18 9.39
CA ASP A 126 -7.64 -26.48 8.72
C ASP A 126 -7.10 -27.54 9.70
N TRP A 127 -6.14 -27.17 10.56
CA TRP A 127 -5.59 -28.08 11.56
C TRP A 127 -6.61 -28.48 12.63
N LEU A 128 -7.46 -27.55 13.09
CA LEU A 128 -8.54 -27.82 14.06
C LEU A 128 -9.59 -28.78 13.49
N ASP A 129 -9.94 -28.64 12.21
CA ASP A 129 -10.87 -29.55 11.53
C ASP A 129 -10.35 -30.99 11.51
N GLU A 130 -9.03 -31.19 11.47
CA GLU A 130 -8.38 -32.50 11.53
C GLU A 130 -8.09 -33.00 12.96
N ASN A 131 -8.18 -32.13 13.98
CA ASN A 131 -7.80 -32.42 15.36
C ASN A 131 -8.89 -32.02 16.37
N ALA A 132 -9.88 -32.90 16.55
CA ALA A 132 -11.09 -32.67 17.34
C ALA A 132 -10.89 -32.39 18.86
N ASP A 133 -9.67 -32.56 19.38
CA ASP A 133 -9.34 -32.30 20.79
C ASP A 133 -8.90 -30.85 21.06
N ALA A 134 -8.71 -30.05 20.00
CA ALA A 134 -8.35 -28.65 20.11
C ALA A 134 -9.59 -27.74 20.04
N ASP A 135 -9.60 -26.69 20.86
CA ASP A 135 -10.71 -25.76 21.01
C ASP A 135 -10.27 -24.30 20.74
N ASP A 136 -11.21 -23.36 20.87
CA ASP A 136 -10.95 -21.93 20.66
C ASP A 136 -9.87 -21.38 21.62
N ALA A 137 -9.68 -21.99 22.79
CA ALA A 137 -8.64 -21.56 23.73
C ALA A 137 -7.25 -21.95 23.22
N TRP A 138 -7.11 -23.16 22.66
CA TRP A 138 -5.87 -23.58 21.99
C TRP A 138 -5.53 -22.69 20.79
N LYS A 139 -6.55 -22.30 19.99
CA LYS A 139 -6.38 -21.36 18.86
C LYS A 139 -5.83 -20.01 19.33
N GLN A 140 -6.37 -19.46 20.41
CA GLN A 140 -5.91 -18.20 20.97
C GLN A 140 -4.47 -18.31 21.51
N ASP A 141 -4.14 -19.38 22.23
CA ASP A 141 -2.79 -19.59 22.78
C ASP A 141 -1.74 -19.69 21.65
N LEU A 142 -2.07 -20.34 20.54
CA LEU A 142 -1.22 -20.40 19.37
C LEU A 142 -1.06 -19.01 18.73
N GLN A 143 -2.15 -18.28 18.51
CA GLN A 143 -2.10 -16.93 17.93
C GLN A 143 -1.24 -15.98 18.77
N ASP A 144 -1.36 -16.03 20.10
CA ASP A 144 -0.55 -15.23 21.02
C ASP A 144 0.92 -15.63 20.96
N ALA A 145 1.22 -16.93 20.92
CA ALA A 145 2.58 -17.44 20.82
C ALA A 145 3.25 -17.04 19.49
N VAL A 146 2.52 -17.11 18.37
CA VAL A 146 3.04 -16.67 17.08
C VAL A 146 3.24 -15.16 17.06
N ALA A 147 2.26 -14.36 17.50
CA ALA A 147 2.38 -12.91 17.55
C ALA A 147 3.59 -12.46 18.39
N GLN A 148 3.86 -13.15 19.51
CA GLN A 148 5.02 -12.87 20.36
C GLN A 148 6.35 -13.21 19.67
N GLU A 149 6.44 -14.36 18.99
CA GLU A 149 7.65 -14.77 18.27
C GLU A 149 7.94 -13.82 17.09
N LEU A 150 6.91 -13.43 16.34
CA LEU A 150 7.05 -12.61 15.14
C LEU A 150 7.30 -11.13 15.45
N ALA A 151 6.98 -10.66 16.66
CA ALA A 151 7.18 -9.26 17.06
C ALA A 151 8.64 -8.79 16.89
N CYS A 152 9.61 -9.70 16.93
CA CYS A 152 11.03 -9.38 16.79
C CYS A 152 11.56 -9.40 15.36
N TYR A 153 10.78 -9.91 14.39
CA TYR A 153 11.23 -10.15 13.01
C TYR A 153 10.45 -9.37 11.95
N ALA A 154 9.52 -8.50 12.35
CA ALA A 154 8.65 -7.75 11.44
C ALA A 154 9.40 -6.90 10.39
N ASP A 155 10.66 -6.54 10.66
CA ASP A 155 11.46 -5.67 9.80
C ASP A 155 12.34 -6.42 8.78
N ASP A 156 12.37 -7.77 8.77
CA ASP A 156 13.19 -8.58 7.85
C ASP A 156 12.40 -9.76 7.26
N ASP A 157 12.14 -9.74 5.94
CA ASP A 157 11.37 -10.78 5.23
C ASP A 157 11.92 -12.19 5.43
N SER A 158 13.24 -12.33 5.35
CA SER A 158 13.89 -13.64 5.39
C SER A 158 13.83 -14.20 6.80
N GLU A 159 14.05 -13.37 7.83
CA GLU A 159 13.94 -13.80 9.22
C GLU A 159 12.48 -14.00 9.64
N LEU A 160 11.53 -13.18 9.16
CA LEU A 160 10.10 -13.36 9.42
C LEU A 160 9.60 -14.69 8.83
N ARG A 161 9.89 -14.95 7.55
CA ARG A 161 9.52 -16.21 6.90
C ARG A 161 10.17 -17.41 7.55
N ARG A 162 11.46 -17.29 7.92
CA ARG A 162 12.19 -18.35 8.63
C ARG A 162 11.60 -18.60 10.03
N ALA A 163 11.18 -17.56 10.74
CA ALA A 163 10.53 -17.69 12.05
C ALA A 163 9.20 -18.45 11.91
N ILE A 164 8.36 -18.10 10.93
CA ILE A 164 7.09 -18.80 10.67
C ILE A 164 7.33 -20.26 10.25
N ASP A 165 8.25 -20.51 9.31
CA ASP A 165 8.58 -21.84 8.79
C ASP A 165 9.16 -22.78 9.87
N GLN A 166 9.86 -22.21 10.86
CA GLN A 166 10.42 -22.95 11.99
C GLN A 166 9.50 -23.01 13.21
N PHE A 167 8.41 -22.25 13.20
CA PHE A 167 7.48 -22.21 14.33
C PHE A 167 6.74 -23.52 14.47
N GLN A 168 6.65 -24.00 15.70
CA GLN A 168 5.91 -25.21 16.05
C GLN A 168 5.16 -24.99 17.37
N PHE A 169 3.86 -25.29 17.38
CA PHE A 169 3.04 -25.24 18.57
C PHE A 169 2.31 -26.58 18.73
N GLY A 170 2.77 -27.39 19.69
CA GLY A 170 2.39 -28.79 19.77
C GLY A 170 2.80 -29.55 18.50
N ASP A 171 1.85 -30.22 17.85
CA ASP A 171 2.06 -30.92 16.58
C ASP A 171 1.68 -30.09 15.34
N CYS A 172 1.21 -28.85 15.54
CA CYS A 172 0.88 -27.92 14.46
C CYS A 172 2.14 -27.26 13.88
N ARG A 173 2.21 -27.22 12.54
CA ARG A 173 3.30 -26.62 11.75
C ARG A 173 2.71 -25.86 10.57
N PHE A 174 3.42 -24.82 10.14
CA PHE A 174 3.07 -24.05 8.95
C PHE A 174 3.84 -24.56 7.74
N TYR A 175 3.13 -24.75 6.62
CA TYR A 175 3.71 -25.18 5.35
C TYR A 175 3.50 -24.08 4.31
N ASP A 176 4.27 -24.14 3.21
CA ASP A 176 4.15 -23.22 2.06
C ASP A 176 4.29 -21.73 2.42
N VAL A 177 4.97 -21.42 3.54
CA VAL A 177 5.23 -20.06 4.03
C VAL A 177 5.91 -19.21 2.96
N TRP A 178 6.83 -19.79 2.20
CA TRP A 178 7.56 -19.12 1.13
C TRP A 178 6.73 -18.87 -0.14
N GLU A 179 5.61 -19.59 -0.30
CA GLU A 179 4.69 -19.43 -1.44
C GLU A 179 3.63 -18.33 -1.18
N ASN A 180 3.48 -17.88 0.07
CA ASN A 180 2.53 -16.86 0.47
C ASN A 180 3.13 -15.44 0.43
N ASP A 181 2.33 -14.45 -0.01
CA ASP A 181 2.71 -13.02 -0.02
C ASP A 181 2.21 -12.33 1.27
N PHE A 182 3.13 -12.04 2.18
CA PHE A 182 2.86 -11.32 3.43
C PHE A 182 3.10 -9.81 3.33
N THR A 183 3.24 -9.28 2.10
CA THR A 183 3.53 -7.87 1.90
C THR A 183 2.29 -7.06 1.53
N VAL A 184 2.19 -5.87 2.12
CA VAL A 184 1.21 -4.84 1.75
C VAL A 184 1.91 -3.63 1.17
N TYR A 185 1.18 -2.82 0.41
CA TYR A 185 1.71 -1.55 -0.07
C TYR A 185 1.95 -0.58 1.09
N THR A 186 3.11 0.07 1.09
CA THR A 186 3.47 1.04 2.12
C THR A 186 2.52 2.24 2.07
N HIS A 187 2.29 2.86 3.23
CA HIS A 187 1.49 4.09 3.32
C HIS A 187 2.03 5.16 2.35
N ARG A 188 3.36 5.35 2.34
CA ARG A 188 4.05 6.33 1.50
C ARG A 188 3.80 6.10 0.01
N PHE A 189 3.85 4.84 -0.45
CA PHE A 189 3.59 4.51 -1.84
C PHE A 189 2.14 4.81 -2.23
N LEU A 190 1.17 4.33 -1.45
CA LEU A 190 -0.26 4.60 -1.70
C LEU A 190 -0.55 6.11 -1.69
N TRP A 191 0.03 6.84 -0.73
CA TRP A 191 -0.08 8.30 -0.62
C TRP A 191 0.50 8.98 -1.88
N ALA A 192 1.66 8.54 -2.37
CA ALA A 192 2.26 9.08 -3.60
C ALA A 192 1.38 8.84 -4.84
N LEU A 193 0.73 7.67 -4.95
CA LEU A 193 -0.20 7.40 -6.05
C LEU A 193 -1.43 8.33 -6.02
N TRP A 194 -1.99 8.57 -4.82
CA TRP A 194 -3.05 9.56 -4.63
C TRP A 194 -2.58 10.98 -4.97
N GLY A 195 -1.33 11.30 -4.62
CA GLY A 195 -0.67 12.55 -4.99
C GLY A 195 -0.60 12.75 -6.50
N ILE A 196 -0.16 11.74 -7.26
CA ILE A 196 -0.03 11.79 -8.72
C ILE A 196 -1.40 12.07 -9.37
N VAL A 197 -2.43 11.28 -9.06
CA VAL A 197 -3.75 11.45 -9.69
C VAL A 197 -4.37 12.81 -9.34
N THR A 198 -4.16 13.29 -8.11
CA THR A 198 -4.67 14.58 -7.63
C THR A 198 -3.99 15.75 -8.33
N VAL A 199 -2.66 15.71 -8.42
CA VAL A 199 -1.87 16.79 -9.06
C VAL A 199 -2.17 16.87 -10.56
N ILE A 200 -2.33 15.74 -11.24
CA ILE A 200 -2.70 15.72 -12.66
C ILE A 200 -4.11 16.29 -12.87
N ALA A 201 -5.08 15.92 -12.03
CA ALA A 201 -6.43 16.48 -12.11
C ALA A 201 -6.43 18.01 -11.91
N GLN A 202 -5.72 18.51 -10.89
CA GLN A 202 -5.59 19.96 -10.65
C GLN A 202 -4.84 20.67 -11.78
N TYR A 203 -3.82 20.03 -12.36
CA TYR A 203 -3.13 20.56 -13.54
C TYR A 203 -4.12 20.73 -14.71
N ASP A 204 -4.90 19.70 -15.01
CA ASP A 204 -5.89 19.74 -16.10
C ASP A 204 -6.95 20.84 -15.86
N GLU A 205 -7.42 21.01 -14.62
CA GLU A 205 -8.33 22.09 -14.23
C GLU A 205 -7.71 23.48 -14.43
N GLN A 206 -6.47 23.70 -13.99
CA GLN A 206 -5.76 24.96 -14.20
C GLN A 206 -5.55 25.28 -15.68
N LYS A 207 -5.24 24.26 -16.50
CA LYS A 207 -5.04 24.41 -17.95
C LYS A 207 -6.35 24.65 -18.70
N ALA A 208 -7.49 24.13 -18.22
CA ALA A 208 -8.79 24.38 -18.82
C ALA A 208 -9.33 25.79 -18.53
N GLY A 209 -8.90 26.40 -17.41
CA GLY A 209 -9.28 27.76 -17.01
C GLY A 209 -8.35 28.89 -17.46
N SER A 210 -7.22 28.56 -18.11
CA SER A 210 -6.24 29.53 -18.64
C SER A 210 -6.46 29.83 -20.11
#